data_AF-F4L7W4-F1
#
_entry.id   AF-F4L7W4-F1
#
_cell.length_a   1.000
_cell.length_b   1.000
_cell.length_c   1.000
_cell.angle_alpha   90.00
_cell.angle_beta   90.00
_cell.angle_gamma   90.00
#
_symmetry.space_group_name_H-M   'P 1'
#
loop_
_entity.id
_entity.type
_entity.pdbx_description
1 polymer ?
#
loop_
_entity_poly.entity_id
_entity_poly.type
_entity_poly.pdbx_seq_one_letter_code
_entity_poly.pdbx_strand_id
1 'polypeptide(L)'
;MSTGKTWPDLVSELLKLKWLLVLIIVGLPISFLGGIFFTYSDWYQNNIVKRLESNPFDSAKAVSIEQPPTTDVSGRWIIENTVSSANDSKYIGMKIKFRLFLDQDKNTIEGNAVKYMVDGDSIPEDQQIKLDLNGKIIGDSIMLDFYEKGKPGKFSWKYNPHRKSLDGYFKSSVAISRGDSHAHRRY
;
A
#
# COMPACT_ATOMS: atom_id res chain seq x y z
N MET A 1 35.57 -7.53 -47.10
CA MET A 1 35.19 -6.12 -46.85
C MET A 1 34.44 -6.09 -45.53
N SER A 2 35.03 -5.48 -44.50
CA SER A 2 34.49 -5.42 -43.14
C SER A 2 33.63 -4.16 -42.97
N THR A 3 32.35 -4.34 -42.67
CA THR A 3 31.42 -3.24 -42.37
C THR A 3 31.57 -2.84 -40.91
N GLY A 4 32.24 -1.71 -40.65
CA GLY A 4 32.34 -1.14 -39.31
C GLY A 4 30.99 -0.59 -38.84
N LYS A 5 30.46 -1.11 -37.73
CA LYS A 5 29.28 -0.56 -37.06
C LYS A 5 29.61 0.84 -36.50
N THR A 6 28.67 1.77 -36.64
CA THR A 6 28.85 3.16 -36.22
C THR A 6 28.49 3.34 -34.74
N TRP A 7 29.03 4.39 -34.09
CA TRP A 7 28.81 4.67 -32.66
C TRP A 7 27.33 4.72 -32.21
N PRO A 8 26.36 5.17 -33.03
CA PRO A 8 24.93 5.09 -32.70
C PRO A 8 24.39 3.65 -32.63
N ASP A 9 24.96 2.72 -33.40
CA ASP A 9 24.50 1.32 -33.42
C ASP A 9 24.86 0.58 -32.13
N LEU A 10 26.03 0.89 -31.55
CA LEU A 10 26.51 0.29 -30.29
C LEU A 10 25.68 0.74 -29.07
N VAL A 11 25.16 1.97 -29.09
CA VAL A 11 24.31 2.49 -28.01
C VAL A 11 22.91 1.86 -28.05
N SER A 12 22.40 1.52 -29.24
CA SER A 12 21.12 0.82 -29.41
C SER A 12 21.15 -0.67 -29.01
N GLU A 13 22.31 -1.32 -29.12
CA GLU A 13 22.50 -2.69 -28.63
C GLU A 13 22.77 -2.76 -27.11
N LEU A 14 23.40 -1.73 -26.52
CA LEU A 14 23.58 -1.64 -25.05
C LEU A 14 22.29 -1.36 -24.27
N LEU A 15 21.26 -0.82 -24.93
CA LEU A 15 19.93 -0.59 -24.33
C LEU A 15 18.97 -1.79 -24.47
N LYS A 16 19.32 -2.81 -25.27
CA LYS A 16 18.55 -4.07 -25.40
C LYS A 16 19.03 -5.19 -24.48
N LEU A 17 20.08 -4.95 -23.69
CA LEU A 17 20.79 -5.98 -22.91
C LEU A 17 20.67 -5.79 -21.38
N LYS A 18 19.51 -5.35 -20.89
CA LYS A 18 19.23 -5.27 -19.43
C LYS A 18 18.04 -6.04 -18.90
N TRP A 19 17.31 -6.79 -19.72
CA TRP A 19 16.17 -7.59 -19.25
C TRP A 19 16.12 -9.00 -19.83
N LEU A 20 17.24 -9.71 -19.73
CA LEU A 20 17.26 -11.15 -19.93
C LEU A 20 18.16 -11.79 -18.88
N LEU A 21 17.57 -12.09 -17.71
CA LEU A 21 18.05 -13.14 -16.81
C LEU A 21 16.82 -13.73 -16.12
N VAL A 22 16.24 -14.70 -16.81
CA VAL A 22 15.24 -15.63 -16.30
C VAL A 22 15.96 -16.98 -16.12
N LEU A 23 16.03 -17.40 -14.86
CA LEU A 23 15.91 -18.78 -14.34
C LEU A 23 17.02 -19.84 -14.53
N ILE A 24 17.18 -20.58 -13.40
CA ILE A 24 17.61 -21.97 -13.17
C ILE A 24 19.06 -22.20 -12.75
N ILE A 25 19.24 -22.61 -11.48
CA ILE A 25 19.99 -23.83 -11.11
C ILE A 25 19.21 -24.61 -10.02
N VAL A 26 18.57 -25.68 -10.49
CA VAL A 26 18.51 -27.07 -9.99
C VAL A 26 18.70 -27.33 -8.49
N GLY A 27 17.71 -27.99 -7.89
CA GLY A 27 17.78 -28.54 -6.54
C GLY A 27 18.51 -29.89 -6.43
N LEU A 28 18.97 -30.20 -5.21
CA LEU A 28 19.12 -31.56 -4.67
C LEU A 28 19.00 -31.49 -3.12
N PRO A 29 18.62 -32.61 -2.46
CA PRO A 29 17.96 -32.61 -1.16
C PRO A 29 18.95 -32.72 0.00
N ILE A 30 18.63 -32.11 1.14
CA ILE A 30 19.24 -32.45 2.43
C ILE A 30 18.14 -32.56 3.47
N SER A 31 17.85 -33.80 3.84
CA SER A 31 17.06 -34.18 4.99
C SER A 31 17.75 -33.73 6.28
N PHE A 32 16.95 -33.20 7.20
CA PHE A 32 17.05 -33.31 8.66
C PHE A 32 18.42 -33.11 9.33
N LEU A 33 18.55 -32.03 10.11
CA LEU A 33 18.95 -32.09 11.52
C LEU A 33 18.59 -30.78 12.23
N GLY A 34 17.59 -30.86 13.11
CA GLY A 34 17.59 -30.23 14.43
C GLY A 34 17.66 -28.71 14.55
N GLY A 35 16.48 -28.09 14.72
CA GLY A 35 16.30 -27.17 15.84
C GLY A 35 16.41 -25.68 15.57
N ILE A 36 15.35 -24.98 16.02
CA ILE A 36 15.27 -23.55 16.32
C ILE A 36 14.90 -22.66 15.12
N PHE A 37 13.63 -22.72 14.71
CA PHE A 37 12.91 -21.56 14.17
C PHE A 37 12.19 -20.87 15.33
N PHE A 38 12.64 -19.69 15.74
CA PHE A 38 11.83 -18.78 16.55
C PHE A 38 11.00 -17.93 15.58
N THR A 39 9.70 -18.23 15.45
CA THR A 39 8.77 -17.33 14.77
C THR A 39 8.29 -16.27 15.77
N TYR A 40 8.16 -15.02 15.30
CA TYR A 40 7.71 -13.88 16.12
C TYR A 40 6.26 -14.04 16.63
N SER A 41 5.55 -15.09 16.22
CA SER A 41 4.22 -15.47 16.71
C SER A 41 4.22 -16.35 17.97
N ASP A 42 5.32 -17.04 18.30
CA ASP A 42 5.33 -18.04 19.38
C ASP A 42 5.69 -17.45 20.77
N TRP A 43 6.28 -16.25 20.82
CA TRP A 43 6.56 -15.56 22.09
C TRP A 43 5.31 -14.87 22.67
N TYR A 44 4.34 -14.50 21.84
CA TYR A 44 3.13 -13.80 22.31
C TYR A 44 2.10 -14.74 22.96
N GLN A 45 2.09 -16.03 22.59
CA GLN A 45 1.11 -16.99 23.11
C GLN A 45 1.51 -17.60 24.46
N ASN A 46 2.81 -17.75 24.75
CA ASN A 46 3.25 -18.49 25.95
C ASN A 46 3.23 -17.70 27.27
N ASN A 47 3.12 -16.37 27.25
CA ASN A 47 3.07 -15.55 28.48
C ASN A 47 1.65 -15.16 28.91
N ILE A 48 0.61 -15.41 28.09
CA ILE A 48 -0.79 -15.12 28.46
C ILE A 48 -1.43 -16.33 29.14
N VAL A 49 -1.09 -17.56 28.73
CA VAL A 49 -1.75 -18.77 29.23
C VAL A 49 -1.35 -19.10 30.67
N LYS A 50 -0.14 -18.77 31.11
CA LYS A 50 0.33 -19.07 32.49
C LYS A 50 -0.26 -18.18 33.59
N ARG A 51 -1.01 -17.12 33.24
CA ARG A 51 -1.59 -16.20 34.24
C ARG A 51 -3.10 -16.36 34.43
N LEU A 52 -3.75 -17.22 33.64
CA LEU A 52 -5.22 -17.35 33.63
C LEU A 52 -5.74 -18.54 34.45
N GLU A 53 -4.89 -19.31 35.13
CA GLU A 53 -5.32 -20.53 35.86
C GLU A 53 -5.63 -20.33 37.35
N SER A 54 -5.75 -19.10 37.88
CA SER A 54 -6.04 -18.94 39.32
C SER A 54 -6.98 -17.79 39.70
N ASN A 55 -8.03 -17.51 38.92
CA ASN A 55 -9.11 -16.66 39.43
C ASN A 55 -10.52 -17.14 38.99
N PRO A 56 -11.33 -17.71 39.89
CA PRO A 56 -12.67 -18.24 39.55
C PRO A 56 -13.75 -17.15 39.36
N PHE A 57 -13.38 -15.88 39.13
CA PHE A 57 -14.33 -14.75 39.07
C PHE A 57 -14.33 -13.90 37.79
N ASP A 58 -13.47 -14.11 36.79
CA ASP A 58 -13.44 -13.25 35.58
C ASP A 58 -14.03 -13.92 34.32
N SER A 59 -15.13 -14.65 34.50
CA SER A 59 -16.01 -15.13 33.41
C SER A 59 -16.79 -14.01 32.70
N ALA A 60 -16.37 -12.75 32.82
CA ALA A 60 -16.78 -11.69 31.92
C ALA A 60 -15.97 -11.83 30.64
N LYS A 61 -16.43 -12.72 29.77
CA LYS A 61 -16.20 -12.68 28.34
C LYS A 61 -16.39 -11.23 27.89
N ALA A 62 -15.29 -10.48 27.79
CA ALA A 62 -15.26 -9.17 27.15
C ALA A 62 -15.52 -9.43 25.67
N VAL A 63 -16.79 -9.59 25.34
CA VAL A 63 -17.31 -9.37 24.00
C VAL A 63 -17.00 -7.89 23.76
N SER A 64 -15.86 -7.61 23.14
CA SER A 64 -15.64 -6.32 22.51
C SER A 64 -16.71 -6.24 21.42
N ILE A 65 -17.84 -5.65 21.75
CA ILE A 65 -18.87 -5.29 20.79
C ILE A 65 -18.21 -4.16 20.00
N GLU A 66 -17.43 -4.51 18.96
CA GLU A 66 -17.01 -3.53 17.98
C GLU A 66 -18.30 -2.95 17.40
N GLN A 67 -18.60 -1.71 17.80
CA GLN A 67 -19.69 -0.97 17.18
C GLN A 67 -19.42 -0.95 15.68
N PRO A 68 -20.43 -1.25 14.84
CA PRO A 68 -20.27 -1.11 13.41
C PRO A 68 -19.86 0.33 13.11
N PRO A 69 -18.95 0.55 12.16
CA PRO A 69 -18.54 1.90 11.83
C PRO A 69 -19.76 2.68 11.35
N THR A 70 -19.88 3.90 11.84
CA THR A 70 -20.98 4.81 11.50
C THR A 70 -20.90 5.34 10.08
N THR A 71 -19.78 5.10 9.39
CA THR A 71 -19.49 5.60 8.05
C THR A 71 -19.28 4.45 7.08
N ASP A 72 -20.04 4.46 5.97
CA ASP A 72 -19.79 3.64 4.78
C ASP A 72 -18.84 4.39 3.82
N VAL A 73 -17.64 3.84 3.61
CA VAL A 73 -16.64 4.36 2.67
C VAL A 73 -16.53 3.53 1.38
N SER A 74 -17.40 2.55 1.18
CA SER A 74 -17.34 1.65 0.02
C SER A 74 -17.54 2.40 -1.31
N GLY A 75 -17.13 1.78 -2.41
CA GLY A 75 -17.37 2.27 -3.77
C GLY A 75 -16.24 3.11 -4.34
N ARG A 76 -16.58 3.99 -5.30
CA ARG A 76 -15.62 4.66 -6.17
C ARG A 76 -15.27 6.05 -5.65
N TRP A 77 -13.99 6.37 -5.71
CA TRP A 77 -13.41 7.63 -5.24
C TRP A 77 -12.42 8.18 -6.26
N ILE A 78 -12.27 9.50 -6.30
CA ILE A 78 -11.13 10.17 -6.93
C ILE A 78 -10.30 10.78 -5.83
N ILE A 79 -9.04 10.38 -5.76
CA ILE A 79 -8.04 10.95 -4.85
C ILE A 79 -7.22 11.99 -5.61
N GLU A 80 -6.96 13.13 -4.99
CA GLU A 80 -5.93 14.10 -5.38
C GLU A 80 -4.94 14.25 -4.22
N ASN A 81 -3.68 13.92 -4.49
CA ASN A 81 -2.57 14.12 -3.58
C ASN A 81 -1.77 15.34 -4.02
N THR A 82 -1.39 16.21 -3.09
CA THR A 82 -0.42 17.29 -3.32
C THR A 82 0.83 17.01 -2.52
N VAL A 83 1.96 16.81 -3.20
CA VAL A 83 3.24 16.52 -2.53
C VAL A 83 3.76 17.78 -1.86
N SER A 84 3.95 17.78 -0.55
CA SER A 84 4.52 18.91 0.20
C SER A 84 5.98 18.71 0.61
N SER A 85 6.46 17.47 0.60
CA SER A 85 7.85 17.12 0.94
C SER A 85 8.25 15.83 0.24
N ALA A 86 9.48 15.78 -0.28
CA ALA A 86 10.10 14.63 -0.92
C ALA A 86 11.64 14.74 -0.81
N ASN A 87 12.36 13.68 -1.13
CA ASN A 87 13.84 13.69 -1.14
C ASN A 87 14.45 14.37 -2.38
N ASP A 88 13.66 14.62 -3.42
CA ASP A 88 14.03 15.36 -4.63
C ASP A 88 13.00 16.48 -4.84
N SER A 89 13.48 17.71 -4.95
CA SER A 89 12.65 18.92 -4.98
C SER A 89 11.73 18.98 -6.20
N LYS A 90 12.06 18.27 -7.29
CA LYS A 90 11.20 18.23 -8.48
C LYS A 90 9.82 17.62 -8.21
N TYR A 91 9.69 16.84 -7.13
CA TYR A 91 8.42 16.24 -6.75
C TYR A 91 7.54 17.15 -5.89
N ILE A 92 8.11 18.21 -5.31
CA ILE A 92 7.36 19.10 -4.42
C ILE A 92 6.39 19.95 -5.24
N GLY A 93 5.14 20.02 -4.78
CA GLY A 93 4.04 20.71 -5.46
C GLY A 93 3.30 19.85 -6.48
N MET A 94 3.80 18.64 -6.79
CA MET A 94 3.14 17.77 -7.76
C MET A 94 1.74 17.36 -7.30
N LYS A 95 0.79 17.39 -8.24
CA LYS A 95 -0.59 16.95 -8.06
C LYS A 95 -0.80 15.61 -8.71
N ILE A 96 -1.09 14.59 -7.92
CA ILE A 96 -1.20 13.21 -8.39
C ILE A 96 -2.63 12.74 -8.16
N LYS A 97 -3.29 12.24 -9.21
CA LYS A 97 -4.65 11.72 -9.11
C LYS A 97 -4.73 10.21 -9.24
N PHE A 98 -5.62 9.64 -8.44
CA PHE A 98 -5.92 8.22 -8.45
C PHE A 98 -7.42 7.99 -8.61
N ARG A 99 -7.79 6.92 -9.31
CA ARG A 99 -9.12 6.33 -9.23
C ARG A 99 -9.06 5.21 -8.21
N LEU A 100 -9.88 5.26 -7.18
CA LEU A 100 -9.88 4.31 -6.08
C LEU A 100 -11.23 3.58 -6.04
N PHE A 101 -11.18 2.28 -5.75
CA PHE A 101 -12.33 1.47 -5.39
C PHE A 101 -12.09 0.85 -4.01
N LEU A 102 -13.03 1.05 -3.09
CA LEU A 102 -12.99 0.49 -1.74
C LEU A 102 -14.11 -0.51 -1.53
N ASP A 103 -13.80 -1.61 -0.86
CA ASP A 103 -14.75 -2.55 -0.30
C ASP A 103 -14.57 -2.58 1.22
N GLN A 104 -15.69 -2.53 1.95
CA GLN A 104 -15.69 -2.40 3.40
C GLN A 104 -16.45 -3.56 4.03
N ASP A 105 -15.77 -4.31 4.90
CA ASP A 105 -16.39 -5.27 5.79
C ASP A 105 -16.17 -4.83 7.25
N LYS A 106 -17.25 -4.33 7.87
CA LYS A 106 -17.20 -3.68 9.19
C LYS A 106 -16.09 -2.63 9.22
N ASN A 107 -15.13 -2.78 10.13
CA ASN A 107 -14.02 -1.87 10.33
C ASN A 107 -12.82 -2.15 9.42
N THR A 108 -12.85 -3.20 8.60
CA THR A 108 -11.79 -3.54 7.66
C THR A 108 -12.11 -2.96 6.29
N ILE A 109 -11.09 -2.47 5.60
CA ILE A 109 -11.20 -1.94 4.25
C ILE A 109 -10.17 -2.64 3.36
N GLU A 110 -10.62 -3.09 2.21
CA GLU A 110 -9.78 -3.52 1.10
C GLU A 110 -10.05 -2.63 -0.11
N GLY A 111 -9.10 -2.53 -1.04
CA GLY A 111 -9.32 -1.69 -2.21
C GLY A 111 -8.20 -1.73 -3.23
N ASN A 112 -8.48 -1.09 -4.35
CA ASN A 112 -7.56 -0.95 -5.46
C ASN A 112 -7.57 0.50 -5.96
N ALA A 113 -6.40 1.04 -6.26
CA ALA A 113 -6.29 2.36 -6.89
C ALA A 113 -5.42 2.33 -8.14
N VAL A 114 -5.69 3.28 -9.03
CA VAL A 114 -4.94 3.45 -10.27
C VAL A 114 -4.50 4.90 -10.38
N LYS A 115 -3.18 5.13 -10.38
CA LYS A 115 -2.57 6.42 -10.70
C LYS A 115 -2.75 6.69 -12.19
N TYR A 116 -3.53 7.72 -12.52
CA TYR A 116 -3.93 7.98 -13.90
C TYR A 116 -3.59 9.39 -14.40
N MET A 117 -3.17 10.28 -13.50
CA MET A 117 -2.82 11.66 -13.87
C MET A 117 -1.80 12.25 -12.91
N VAL A 118 -0.88 13.04 -13.45
CA VAL A 118 0.18 13.75 -12.73
C VAL A 118 0.28 15.16 -13.31
N ASP A 119 0.19 16.19 -12.46
CA ASP A 119 0.25 17.61 -12.84
C ASP A 119 -0.75 18.04 -13.93
N GLY A 120 -1.87 17.32 -14.03
CA GLY A 120 -2.89 17.54 -15.05
C GLY A 120 -2.71 16.69 -16.32
N ASP A 121 -1.53 16.10 -16.51
CA ASP A 121 -1.24 15.23 -17.64
C ASP A 121 -1.74 13.81 -17.37
N SER A 122 -2.51 13.28 -18.33
CA SER A 122 -3.03 11.91 -18.23
C SER A 122 -1.95 10.90 -18.54
N ILE A 123 -1.89 9.84 -17.72
CA ILE A 123 -0.99 8.71 -17.94
C ILE A 123 -1.68 7.74 -18.91
N PRO A 124 -1.02 7.35 -20.03
CA PRO A 124 -1.51 6.30 -20.93
C PRO A 124 -1.90 5.04 -20.15
N GLU A 125 -2.99 4.39 -20.55
CA GLU A 125 -3.59 3.29 -19.77
C GLU A 125 -2.62 2.13 -19.49
N ASP A 126 -1.75 1.82 -20.45
CA ASP A 126 -0.69 0.81 -20.36
C ASP A 126 0.45 1.20 -19.41
N GLN A 127 0.54 2.47 -19.01
CA GLN A 127 1.55 3.03 -18.11
C GLN A 127 0.99 3.39 -16.73
N GLN A 128 -0.32 3.25 -16.53
CA GLN A 128 -0.94 3.56 -15.24
C GLN A 128 -0.43 2.62 -14.14
N ILE A 129 -0.25 3.17 -12.95
CA ILE A 129 0.30 2.43 -11.82
C ILE A 129 -0.84 1.98 -10.92
N LYS A 130 -0.98 0.66 -10.74
CA LYS A 130 -1.93 0.05 -9.81
C LYS A 130 -1.36 0.03 -8.39
N LEU A 131 -2.23 0.25 -7.42
CA LEU A 131 -1.97 0.16 -5.98
C LEU A 131 -3.00 -0.80 -5.38
N ASP A 132 -2.53 -1.76 -4.60
CA ASP A 132 -3.39 -2.54 -3.70
C ASP A 132 -3.47 -1.81 -2.36
N LEU A 133 -4.65 -1.76 -1.76
CA LEU A 133 -4.91 -1.08 -0.50
C LEU A 133 -5.54 -2.02 0.51
N ASN A 134 -5.07 -1.93 1.76
CA ASN A 134 -5.65 -2.63 2.90
C ASN A 134 -5.62 -1.71 4.11
N GLY A 135 -6.63 -1.77 4.96
CA GLY A 135 -6.67 -0.89 6.10
C GLY A 135 -7.89 -1.05 6.98
N LYS A 136 -8.15 0.00 7.77
CA LYS A 136 -9.20 -0.02 8.78
C LYS A 136 -9.80 1.33 9.07
N ILE A 137 -10.99 1.29 9.65
CA ILE A 137 -11.71 2.42 10.23
C ILE A 137 -11.55 2.39 11.75
N ILE A 138 -11.20 3.54 12.33
CA ILE A 138 -11.13 3.74 13.78
C ILE A 138 -11.89 5.04 14.10
N GLY A 139 -13.13 4.92 14.57
CA GLY A 139 -14.03 6.06 14.70
C GLY A 139 -14.26 6.71 13.32
N ASP A 140 -13.94 7.99 13.18
CA ASP A 140 -14.04 8.72 11.92
C ASP A 140 -12.74 8.67 11.08
N SER A 141 -11.71 7.98 11.57
CA SER A 141 -10.40 7.91 10.91
C SER A 141 -10.30 6.70 10.01
N ILE A 142 -9.83 6.90 8.79
CA ILE A 142 -9.54 5.84 7.83
C ILE A 142 -8.02 5.76 7.67
N MET A 143 -7.46 4.57 7.89
CA MET A 143 -6.04 4.30 7.70
C MET A 143 -5.87 3.20 6.67
N LEU A 144 -5.29 3.51 5.51
CA LEU A 144 -5.00 2.54 4.45
C LEU A 144 -3.49 2.44 4.23
N ASP A 145 -2.97 1.24 4.22
CA ASP A 145 -1.66 0.91 3.68
C ASP A 145 -1.79 0.66 2.18
N PHE A 146 -0.79 1.08 1.39
CA PHE A 146 -0.73 0.79 -0.04
C PHE A 146 0.69 0.42 -0.48
N TYR A 147 0.78 -0.26 -1.63
CA TYR A 147 2.06 -0.61 -2.24
C TYR A 147 2.14 -0.07 -3.67
N GLU A 148 3.15 0.76 -3.94
CA GLU A 148 3.48 1.27 -5.27
C GLU A 148 4.79 0.65 -5.75
N LYS A 149 4.75 -0.24 -6.75
CA LYS A 149 5.96 -0.88 -7.31
C LYS A 149 6.86 -1.50 -6.22
N GLY A 150 6.24 -2.17 -5.23
CA GLY A 150 6.93 -2.77 -4.09
C GLY A 150 7.41 -1.78 -3.01
N LYS A 151 7.07 -0.49 -3.12
CA LYS A 151 7.36 0.52 -2.08
C LYS A 151 6.11 0.80 -1.25
N PRO A 152 6.17 0.69 0.08
CA PRO A 152 5.01 0.92 0.94
C PRO A 152 4.70 2.41 1.07
N GLY A 153 3.42 2.70 1.28
CA GLY A 153 2.90 4.00 1.66
C GLY A 153 1.64 3.87 2.50
N LYS A 154 1.15 5.00 3.01
CA LYS A 154 -0.04 5.08 3.85
C LYS A 154 -0.90 6.29 3.46
N PHE A 155 -2.21 6.11 3.54
CA PHE A 155 -3.19 7.18 3.63
C PHE A 155 -3.75 7.24 5.06
N SER A 156 -3.85 8.46 5.58
CA SER A 156 -4.50 8.75 6.84
C SER A 156 -5.54 9.84 6.58
N TRP A 157 -6.81 9.46 6.59
CA TRP A 157 -7.92 10.36 6.31
C TRP A 157 -8.88 10.44 7.49
N LYS A 158 -9.67 11.51 7.51
CA LYS A 158 -10.89 11.61 8.29
C LYS A 158 -12.08 11.74 7.33
N TYR A 159 -13.17 11.05 7.63
CA TYR A 159 -14.40 11.22 6.87
C TYR A 159 -15.08 12.55 7.20
N ASN A 160 -15.49 13.27 6.16
CA ASN A 160 -16.29 14.49 6.27
C ASN A 160 -17.71 14.21 5.75
N PRO A 161 -18.71 14.09 6.63
CA PRO A 161 -20.07 13.72 6.23
C PRO A 161 -20.77 14.81 5.41
N HIS A 162 -20.44 16.10 5.63
CA HIS A 162 -21.06 17.21 4.92
C HIS A 162 -20.66 17.25 3.44
N ARG A 163 -19.40 16.96 3.16
CA ARG A 163 -18.84 16.98 1.80
C ARG A 163 -18.80 15.61 1.14
N LYS A 164 -19.13 14.54 1.89
CA LYS A 164 -18.91 13.14 1.48
C LYS A 164 -17.49 12.95 0.94
N SER A 165 -16.51 13.49 1.68
CA SER A 165 -15.09 13.50 1.32
C SER A 165 -14.24 12.80 2.38
N LEU A 166 -13.05 12.37 1.96
CA LEU A 166 -11.99 11.90 2.84
C LEU A 166 -10.87 12.94 2.77
N ASP A 167 -10.51 13.52 3.90
CA ASP A 167 -9.52 14.59 3.98
C ASP A 167 -8.39 14.18 4.92
N GLY A 168 -7.14 14.40 4.53
CA GLY A 168 -5.99 14.11 5.37
C GLY A 168 -4.68 14.15 4.62
N TYR A 169 -3.83 13.15 4.83
CA TYR A 169 -2.47 13.14 4.30
C TYR A 169 -2.05 11.75 3.81
N PHE A 170 -1.01 11.74 2.99
CA PHE A 170 -0.33 10.51 2.58
C PHE A 170 1.15 10.56 2.96
N LYS A 171 1.74 9.36 3.06
CA LYS A 171 3.19 9.14 3.13
C LYS A 171 3.56 8.01 2.17
N SER A 172 4.68 8.12 1.46
CA SER A 172 5.15 7.09 0.54
C SER A 172 6.66 6.95 0.61
N SER A 173 7.12 5.70 0.53
CA SER A 173 8.55 5.41 0.38
C SER A 173 9.07 5.73 -1.03
N VAL A 174 8.17 5.94 -2.00
CA VAL A 174 8.52 6.47 -3.32
C VAL A 174 8.93 7.93 -3.15
N ALA A 175 10.19 8.24 -3.51
CA ALA A 175 10.81 9.55 -3.31
C ALA A 175 10.74 10.09 -1.87
N ILE A 176 10.53 9.22 -0.87
CA ILE A 176 10.34 9.60 0.55
C ILE A 176 9.34 10.77 0.65
N SER A 177 8.21 10.62 -0.04
CA SER A 177 7.26 11.70 -0.27
C SER A 177 6.13 11.70 0.74
N ARG A 178 5.57 12.88 1.00
CA ARG A 178 4.40 13.09 1.85
C ARG A 178 3.67 14.36 1.43
N GLY A 179 2.41 14.47 1.83
CA GLY A 179 1.64 15.68 1.64
C GLY A 179 0.15 15.48 1.84
N ASP A 180 -0.61 16.45 1.36
CA ASP A 180 -2.07 16.48 1.54
C ASP A 180 -2.74 15.50 0.60
N SER A 181 -3.87 14.96 1.04
CA SER A 181 -4.64 13.98 0.29
C SER A 181 -6.13 14.24 0.50
N HIS A 182 -6.83 14.41 -0.62
CA HIS A 182 -8.26 14.64 -0.66
C HIS A 182 -8.93 13.62 -1.55
N ALA A 183 -9.96 12.93 -1.08
CA ALA A 183 -10.78 12.06 -1.89
C ALA A 183 -12.24 12.49 -1.89
N HIS A 184 -12.89 12.44 -3.05
CA HIS A 184 -14.32 12.66 -3.18
C HIS A 184 -14.98 11.47 -3.88
N ARG A 185 -16.24 11.20 -3.50
CA ARG A 185 -16.99 10.07 -4.04
C ARG A 185 -17.32 10.33 -5.51
N ARG A 186 -17.20 9.29 -6.33
CA ARG A 186 -17.60 9.29 -7.75
C ARG A 186 -18.86 8.45 -7.88
N TYR A 187 -19.96 9.12 -8.20
CA TYR A 187 -21.26 8.48 -8.50
C TYR A 187 -21.15 7.68 -9.81
#